data_AF-R7UM71-F1
#
_entry.id   AF-R7UM71-F1
#
_cell.length_a   1.000
_cell.length_b   1.000
_cell.length_c   1.000
_cell.angle_alpha   90.00
_cell.angle_beta   90.00
_cell.angle_gamma   90.00
#
_symmetry.space_group_name_H-M   'P 1'
#
loop_
_entity.id
_entity.type
_entity.pdbx_description
1 polymer ?
#
loop_
_entity_poly.entity_id
_entity_poly.type
_entity_poly.pdbx_seq_one_letter_code
_entity_poly.pdbx_strand_id
1 'polypeptide(L)'
;GRVKIARYEDLAMNPMKTAQQIYDFVGLEMPLRVIRWIKRNTDGDIVTKGTYGTSRNAEEVVDHWKTSLSVGYKHNVTKVCRDTLDLLGYPL
;
A
#
# COMPACT_ATOMS: atom_id res chain seq x y z
N GLY A 1 -4.47 -3.05 -25.65
CA GLY A 1 -3.65 -3.69 -24.61
C GLY A 1 -4.46 -3.80 -23.34
N ARG A 2 -4.18 -4.77 -22.47
CA ARG A 2 -4.82 -4.87 -21.14
C ARG A 2 -3.99 -4.06 -20.15
N VAL A 3 -4.64 -3.33 -19.23
CA VAL A 3 -3.99 -2.56 -18.16
C VAL A 3 -4.50 -3.05 -16.81
N LYS A 4 -3.60 -3.20 -15.82
CA LYS A 4 -3.96 -3.46 -14.42
C LYS A 4 -3.69 -2.21 -13.59
N ILE A 5 -4.72 -1.71 -12.92
CA ILE A 5 -4.57 -0.64 -11.93
C ILE A 5 -4.13 -1.29 -10.62
N ALA A 6 -3.08 -0.76 -10.01
CA ALA A 6 -2.59 -1.16 -8.71
C ALA A 6 -2.58 0.08 -7.80
N ARG A 7 -3.32 -0.01 -6.71
CA ARG A 7 -3.42 1.04 -5.70
C ARG A 7 -2.39 0.79 -4.60
N TYR A 8 -1.73 1.85 -4.15
CA TYR A 8 -0.62 1.76 -3.21
C TYR A 8 -1.05 1.13 -1.87
N GLU A 9 -2.23 1.49 -1.38
CA GLU A 9 -2.78 0.99 -0.12
C GLU A 9 -3.04 -0.52 -0.16
N ASP A 10 -3.60 -1.04 -1.26
CA ASP A 10 -3.81 -2.49 -1.41
C ASP A 10 -2.48 -3.25 -1.50
N LEU A 11 -1.48 -2.64 -2.15
CA LEU A 11 -0.13 -3.20 -2.24
C LEU A 11 0.57 -3.22 -0.87
N ALA A 12 0.43 -2.16 -0.08
CA ALA A 12 1.08 -2.04 1.21
C ALA A 12 0.39 -2.90 2.30
N MET A 13 -0.94 -3.00 2.29
CA MET A 13 -1.69 -3.82 3.24
C MET A 13 -1.57 -5.32 2.94
N ASN A 14 -1.50 -5.70 1.66
CA ASN A 14 -1.48 -7.11 1.26
C ASN A 14 -0.47 -7.36 0.12
N PRO A 15 0.84 -7.16 0.38
CA PRO A 15 1.87 -7.18 -0.67
C PRO A 15 1.94 -8.53 -1.41
N MET A 16 1.74 -9.64 -0.69
CA MET A 16 1.74 -10.97 -1.30
C MET A 16 0.55 -11.21 -2.24
N LYS A 17 -0.65 -10.80 -1.80
CA LYS A 17 -1.88 -10.92 -2.60
C LYS A 17 -1.78 -10.05 -3.85
N THR A 18 -1.34 -8.81 -3.69
CA THR A 18 -1.22 -7.86 -4.80
C THR A 18 -0.15 -8.30 -5.80
N ALA A 19 0.98 -8.85 -5.34
CA ALA A 19 1.99 -9.43 -6.22
C ALA A 19 1.43 -10.62 -7.02
N GLN A 20 0.74 -11.56 -6.37
CA GLN A 20 0.13 -12.70 -7.06
C GLN A 20 -0.83 -12.22 -8.17
N GLN A 21 -1.69 -11.24 -7.88
CA GLN A 21 -2.59 -10.68 -8.88
C GLN A 21 -1.89 -10.00 -10.07
N ILE A 22 -0.67 -9.48 -9.88
CA ILE A 22 0.14 -8.93 -10.97
C ILE A 22 0.65 -10.07 -11.86
N TYR A 23 1.18 -11.13 -11.24
CA TYR A 23 1.65 -12.34 -11.94
C TYR A 23 0.53 -13.01 -12.74
N ASP A 24 -0.65 -13.17 -12.14
CA ASP A 24 -1.84 -13.73 -12.81
C ASP A 24 -2.26 -12.88 -14.01
N PHE A 25 -2.21 -11.55 -13.87
CA PHE A 25 -2.59 -10.62 -14.94
C PHE A 25 -1.68 -10.72 -16.18
N VAL A 26 -0.38 -10.91 -15.96
CA VAL A 26 0.62 -11.11 -17.02
C VAL A 26 0.74 -12.57 -17.47
N GLY A 27 0.04 -13.50 -16.82
CA GLY A 27 0.04 -14.92 -17.17
C GLY A 27 1.35 -15.64 -16.80
N LEU A 28 2.01 -15.21 -15.72
CA LEU A 28 3.25 -15.80 -15.22
C LEU A 28 3.04 -16.42 -13.84
N GLU A 29 3.75 -17.51 -13.55
CA GLU A 29 3.83 -18.02 -12.18
C GLU A 29 4.80 -17.20 -11.34
N MET A 30 4.44 -16.89 -10.10
CA MET A 30 5.30 -16.13 -9.20
C MET A 30 6.44 -17.01 -8.65
N PRO A 31 7.72 -16.69 -8.93
CA PRO A 31 8.83 -17.50 -8.45
C PRO A 31 9.01 -17.42 -6.93
N LEU A 32 9.45 -18.51 -6.30
CA LEU A 32 9.74 -18.56 -4.85
C LEU A 32 10.73 -17.48 -4.38
N ARG A 33 11.68 -17.07 -5.23
CA ARG A 33 12.62 -15.98 -4.91
C ARG A 33 11.91 -14.64 -4.70
N VAL A 34 10.84 -14.39 -5.46
CA VAL A 34 10.05 -13.16 -5.37
C VAL A 34 9.21 -13.19 -4.11
N ILE A 35 8.59 -14.33 -3.80
CA ILE A 35 7.84 -14.52 -2.55
C ILE A 35 8.74 -14.24 -1.33
N ARG A 36 9.95 -14.82 -1.31
CA ARG A 36 10.92 -14.59 -0.23
C ARG A 36 11.38 -13.14 -0.15
N TRP A 37 11.61 -12.50 -1.30
CA TRP A 37 12.02 -11.10 -1.35
C TRP A 37 10.92 -10.18 -0.83
N ILE A 38 9.66 -10.38 -1.23
CA ILE A 38 8.53 -9.58 -0.75
C ILE A 38 8.43 -9.71 0.77
N LYS A 39 8.34 -10.95 1.29
CA LYS A 39 8.28 -11.18 2.75
C LYS A 39 9.39 -10.45 3.49
N ARG A 40 10.64 -10.56 3.02
CA ARG A 40 11.80 -9.91 3.66
C ARG A 40 11.73 -8.39 3.70
N ASN A 41 11.13 -7.74 2.70
CA ASN A 41 11.10 -6.28 2.59
C ASN A 41 9.81 -5.65 3.11
N THR A 42 8.76 -6.45 3.32
CA THR A 42 7.45 -5.95 3.78
C THR A 42 7.06 -6.45 5.16
N ASP A 43 7.76 -7.44 5.74
CA ASP A 43 7.59 -7.79 7.15
C ASP A 43 8.04 -6.62 8.04
N GLY A 44 7.09 -6.11 8.84
CA GLY A 44 7.32 -5.04 9.81
C GLY A 44 8.40 -5.38 10.86
N ASP A 45 8.68 -6.67 11.06
CA ASP A 45 9.70 -7.16 12.00
C ASP A 45 11.14 -7.02 11.47
N ILE A 46 11.34 -6.91 10.15
CA ILE A 46 12.66 -6.80 9.51
C ILE A 46 12.95 -5.33 9.15
N VAL A 47 12.33 -4.38 9.85
CA VAL A 47 12.68 -2.96 9.73
C VAL A 47 14.06 -2.77 10.37
N THR A 48 15.10 -2.76 9.53
CA THR A 48 16.44 -2.34 9.92
C THR A 48 16.35 -0.93 10.48
N LYS A 49 16.43 -0.79 11.81
CA LYS A 49 16.46 0.49 12.53
C LYS A 49 17.79 1.19 12.27
N GLY A 50 17.85 1.91 11.16
CA GLY A 50 18.93 2.82 10.82
C GLY A 50 18.37 3.99 10.04
N THR A 51 18.96 5.17 10.20
CA THR A 51 18.54 6.41 9.51
C THR A 51 18.51 6.25 7.98
N TYR A 52 19.26 5.28 7.45
CA TYR A 52 19.31 4.90 6.02
C TYR A 52 18.76 3.50 5.72
N GLY A 53 18.02 2.88 6.64
CA GLY A 53 17.42 1.56 6.41
C GLY A 53 16.42 1.64 5.25
N THR A 54 16.47 0.68 4.33
CA THR A 54 15.53 0.59 3.18
C THR A 54 14.27 -0.20 3.51
N SER A 55 14.20 -0.80 4.70
CA SER A 55 13.04 -1.54 5.19
C SER A 55 12.12 -0.61 5.98
N ARG A 56 10.81 -0.68 5.72
CA ARG A 56 9.74 0.08 6.39
C ARG A 56 8.52 -0.81 6.56
N ASN A 57 7.80 -0.66 7.67
CA ASN A 57 6.48 -1.28 7.81
C ASN A 57 5.50 -0.53 6.90
N ALA A 58 5.14 -1.16 5.77
CA ALA A 58 4.32 -0.52 4.75
C ALA A 58 2.90 -0.19 5.25
N GLU A 59 2.33 -1.03 6.13
CA GLU A 59 1.02 -0.81 6.76
C GLU A 59 1.04 0.43 7.67
N GLU A 60 2.08 0.58 8.49
CA GLU A 60 2.26 1.75 9.36
C GLU A 60 2.38 3.05 8.55
N VAL A 61 3.11 3.03 7.43
CA VAL A 61 3.33 4.21 6.59
C VAL A 61 2.04 4.68 5.90
N VAL A 62 1.23 3.75 5.39
CA VAL A 62 -0.02 4.08 4.68
C VAL A 62 -1.02 4.79 5.61
N ASP A 63 -1.11 4.32 6.85
CA ASP A 63 -2.09 4.80 7.81
C ASP A 63 -1.58 5.88 8.77
N HIS A 64 -0.31 6.28 8.66
CA HIS A 64 0.31 7.28 9.53
C HIS A 64 -0.43 8.63 9.56
N TRP A 65 -1.06 9.05 8.46
CA TRP A 65 -1.87 10.28 8.41
C TRP A 65 -3.12 10.17 9.31
N LYS A 66 -3.64 8.96 9.55
CA LYS A 66 -4.79 8.73 10.43
C LYS A 66 -4.45 8.99 11.90
N THR A 67 -3.20 8.86 12.31
CA THR A 67 -2.79 9.16 13.70
C THR A 67 -2.18 10.55 13.83
N SER A 68 -1.50 11.05 12.80
CA SER A 68 -0.78 12.34 12.84
C SER A 68 -1.65 13.57 12.58
N LEU A 69 -2.80 13.42 11.89
CA LEU A 69 -3.69 14.56 11.58
C LEU A 69 -4.83 14.71 12.59
N SER A 70 -5.15 15.97 12.91
CA SER A 70 -6.31 16.30 13.75
C SER A 70 -7.64 15.96 13.05
N VAL A 71 -8.68 15.70 13.85
CA VAL A 71 -10.02 15.40 13.33
C VAL A 71 -10.53 16.54 12.44
N GLY A 72 -10.31 17.79 12.83
CA GLY A 72 -10.71 18.96 12.04
C GLY A 72 -10.01 19.02 10.68
N TYR A 73 -8.72 18.66 10.62
CA TYR A 73 -7.98 18.63 9.37
C TYR A 73 -8.49 17.53 8.44
N LYS A 74 -8.72 16.31 8.97
CA LYS A 74 -9.31 15.21 8.20
C LYS A 74 -10.67 15.60 7.62
N HIS A 75 -11.54 16.17 8.44
CA HIS A 75 -12.86 16.62 8.00
C HIS A 75 -12.77 17.69 6.90
N ASN A 76 -11.86 18.66 7.04
CA ASN A 76 -11.68 19.70 6.03
C ASN A 76 -11.20 19.11 4.69
N VAL A 77 -10.23 18.19 4.71
CA VAL A 77 -9.75 17.50 3.51
C VAL A 77 -10.87 16.67 2.87
N THR A 78 -11.61 15.87 3.64
CA THR A 78 -12.74 15.08 3.14
C THR A 78 -13.82 15.96 2.52
N LYS A 79 -14.08 17.15 3.10
CA LYS A 79 -15.05 18.11 2.56
C LYS A 79 -14.58 18.71 1.24
N VAL A 80 -13.34 19.17 1.16
CA VAL A 80 -12.78 19.82 -0.05
C VAL A 80 -12.60 18.80 -1.19
N CYS A 81 -12.21 17.58 -0.87
CA CYS A 81 -11.92 16.53 -1.84
C CYS A 81 -13.08 15.55 -2.07
N ARG A 82 -14.30 15.88 -1.63
CA ARG A 82 -15.45 14.96 -1.66
C ARG A 82 -15.64 14.29 -3.02
N ASP A 83 -15.81 15.09 -4.07
CA ASP A 83 -16.09 14.58 -5.42
C ASP A 83 -14.95 13.69 -5.95
N THR A 84 -13.70 14.05 -5.62
CA THR A 84 -12.52 13.26 -5.98
C THR A 84 -12.47 11.93 -5.23
N LEU A 85 -12.77 11.94 -3.93
CA LEU A 85 -12.80 10.73 -3.10
C LEU A 85 -13.92 9.78 -3.56
N ASP A 86 -15.09 10.32 -3.90
CA ASP A 86 -16.20 9.55 -4.49
C ASP A 86 -15.81 8.94 -5.84
N LEU A 87 -15.18 9.71 -6.73
CA LEU A 87 -14.69 9.23 -8.03
C LEU A 87 -13.66 8.09 -7.88
N LEU A 88 -12.81 8.17 -6.85
CA LEU A 88 -11.80 7.17 -6.53
C LEU A 88 -12.35 5.99 -5.71
N GLY A 89 -13.62 6.03 -5.29
CA GLY A 89 -14.29 4.97 -4.54
C GLY A 89 -13.83 4.85 -3.08
N TYR A 90 -13.35 5.94 -2.47
CA TYR A 90 -13.06 5.96 -1.03
C TYR A 90 -14.34 6.16 -0.23
N PRO A 91 -14.53 5.43 0.89
CA PRO A 91 -15.65 5.68 1.79
C PRO A 91 -15.47 7.05 2.48
N LEU A 92 -16.53 7.87 2.46
CA LEU A 92 -16.60 9.17 3.13
C LEU A 92 -17.09 9.06 4.58
#